data_AF-A0A4Q2Z3Z5-F1
#
_entry.id   AF-A0A4Q2Z3Z5-F1
#
_cell.length_a   1.000
_cell.length_b   1.000
_cell.length_c   1.000
_cell.angle_alpha   90.00
_cell.angle_beta   90.00
_cell.angle_gamma   90.00
#
_symmetry.space_group_name_H-M   'P 1'
#
loop_
_entity.id
_entity.type
_entity.pdbx_description
1 polymer ?
#
loop_
_entity_poly.entity_id
_entity_poly.type
_entity_poly.pdbx_seq_one_letter_code
_entity_poly.pdbx_strand_id
1 'polypeptide(L)'
;MILENKTRMLVLALRSDLWAAYNPANGTLHKVWSGGITFRGKVWDFGQRNSVVTGTIYHQLEDAFIFNFTNENTIPAGWTSTGVGTGTQWSFANASASLTSPAYDLTKHSNVIFGYMSPGSGSVLRVRVSTDNGASWNAQWWDSIASPPEDGNQKLVAVSGNQVRFRITPTAATSTGLQDIYLTGDYHAWTATQGATEVPLTIDWRGYQLINRTDGVVIKYDAVLSGGARVSIHEQPEVLAGTAMSRRFTVTGLPAGTTLS
;
A
#
# COMPACT_ATOMS: atom_id res chain seq x y z
N MET A 1 -14.79 0.94 -10.67
CA MET A 1 -13.92 1.06 -11.87
C MET A 1 -12.49 0.65 -11.53
N ILE A 2 -11.61 0.47 -12.52
CA ILE A 2 -10.15 0.43 -12.32
C ILE A 2 -9.59 1.79 -12.74
N LEU A 3 -9.00 2.51 -11.80
CA LEU A 3 -8.38 3.83 -12.01
C LEU A 3 -6.89 3.68 -11.75
N GLU A 4 -6.04 3.91 -12.75
CA GLU A 4 -4.57 3.90 -12.58
C GLU A 4 -4.04 2.65 -11.85
N ASN A 5 -4.48 1.46 -12.30
CA ASN A 5 -4.15 0.15 -11.70
C ASN A 5 -4.70 -0.09 -10.28
N LYS A 6 -5.48 0.83 -9.71
CA LYS A 6 -6.22 0.64 -8.46
C LYS A 6 -7.63 0.17 -8.75
N THR A 7 -7.99 -1.00 -8.24
CA THR A 7 -9.32 -1.59 -8.43
C THR A 7 -10.33 -1.04 -7.42
N ARG A 8 -11.62 -1.17 -7.73
CA ARG A 8 -12.75 -0.88 -6.81
C ARG A 8 -12.81 0.57 -6.29
N MET A 9 -12.23 1.52 -7.00
CA MET A 9 -12.29 2.93 -6.63
C MET A 9 -13.71 3.50 -6.74
N LEU A 10 -14.11 4.29 -5.73
CA LEU A 10 -15.25 5.20 -5.80
C LEU A 10 -14.75 6.54 -6.34
N VAL A 11 -15.31 6.99 -7.46
CA VAL A 11 -14.92 8.26 -8.08
C VAL A 11 -16.11 9.21 -8.08
N LEU A 12 -15.87 10.41 -7.56
CA LEU A 12 -16.87 11.45 -7.33
C LEU A 12 -16.52 12.66 -8.18
N ALA A 13 -17.49 13.15 -8.94
CA ALA A 13 -17.43 14.48 -9.53
C ALA A 13 -17.99 15.46 -8.50
N LEU A 14 -17.11 16.24 -7.85
CA LEU A 14 -17.51 17.22 -6.84
C LEU A 14 -17.91 18.56 -7.48
N ARG A 15 -17.33 18.85 -8.66
CA ARG A 15 -17.71 19.93 -9.59
C ARG A 15 -17.47 19.41 -11.01
N SER A 16 -17.95 20.12 -12.03
CA SER A 16 -17.76 19.73 -13.44
C SER A 16 -16.30 19.52 -13.85
N ASP A 17 -15.37 20.19 -13.16
CA ASP A 17 -13.94 20.14 -13.39
C ASP A 17 -13.15 19.56 -12.21
N LEU A 18 -13.76 19.18 -11.08
CA LEU A 18 -13.07 18.73 -9.87
C LEU A 18 -13.56 17.35 -9.44
N TRP A 19 -12.62 16.42 -9.30
CA TRP A 19 -12.88 15.02 -9.02
C TRP A 19 -12.14 14.57 -7.78
N ALA A 20 -12.73 13.60 -7.07
CA ALA A 20 -12.10 12.90 -5.97
C ALA A 20 -12.25 11.39 -6.15
N ALA A 21 -11.18 10.64 -5.86
CA ALA A 21 -11.18 9.19 -5.87
C ALA A 21 -10.91 8.66 -4.45
N TYR A 22 -11.77 7.76 -4.01
CA TYR A 22 -11.68 7.08 -2.73
C TYR A 22 -11.47 5.59 -2.93
N ASN A 23 -10.73 4.96 -2.02
CA ASN A 23 -10.63 3.51 -1.95
C ASN A 23 -11.57 2.97 -0.84
N PRO A 24 -12.70 2.34 -1.20
CA PRO A 24 -13.65 1.79 -0.23
C PRO A 24 -13.06 0.71 0.69
N ALA A 25 -11.99 0.02 0.27
CA ALA A 25 -11.41 -1.08 1.04
C ALA A 25 -10.70 -0.60 2.32
N ASN A 26 -10.21 0.64 2.33
CA ASN A 26 -9.45 1.20 3.45
C ASN A 26 -9.87 2.63 3.84
N GLY A 27 -10.94 3.17 3.23
CA GLY A 27 -11.50 4.48 3.55
C GLY A 27 -10.64 5.67 3.11
N THR A 28 -9.60 5.47 2.31
CA THR A 28 -8.64 6.54 1.98
C THR A 28 -9.14 7.45 0.86
N LEU A 29 -8.84 8.75 0.99
CA LEU A 29 -8.87 9.69 -0.13
C LEU A 29 -7.61 9.49 -0.96
N HIS A 30 -7.75 8.79 -2.08
CA HIS A 30 -6.63 8.40 -2.93
C HIS A 30 -6.14 9.54 -3.81
N LYS A 31 -7.05 10.31 -4.41
CA LYS A 31 -6.67 11.37 -5.35
C LYS A 31 -7.71 12.48 -5.41
N VAL A 32 -7.27 13.72 -5.57
CA VAL A 32 -8.10 14.88 -5.93
C VAL A 32 -7.43 15.58 -7.11
N TRP A 33 -8.18 15.84 -8.17
CA TRP A 33 -7.64 16.50 -9.35
C TRP A 33 -8.69 17.35 -10.04
N SER A 34 -8.24 18.37 -10.77
CA SER A 34 -9.07 19.03 -11.77
C SER A 34 -8.79 18.53 -13.18
N GLY A 35 -9.83 18.49 -14.01
CA GLY A 35 -9.77 18.02 -15.38
C GLY A 35 -10.79 16.92 -15.63
N GLY A 36 -10.34 15.81 -16.20
CA GLY A 36 -11.22 14.73 -16.65
C GLY A 36 -10.68 13.35 -16.38
N ILE A 37 -11.48 12.36 -16.76
CA ILE A 37 -11.13 10.95 -16.75
C ILE A 37 -11.20 10.45 -18.18
N THR A 38 -10.11 9.86 -18.66
CA THR A 38 -10.18 9.04 -19.86
C THR A 38 -10.70 7.67 -19.43
N PHE A 39 -12.00 7.44 -19.55
CA PHE A 39 -12.61 6.16 -19.26
C PHE A 39 -12.11 5.10 -20.25
N ARG A 40 -11.50 4.04 -19.72
CA ARG A 40 -10.90 2.94 -20.47
C ARG A 40 -11.26 1.60 -19.83
N GLY A 41 -11.17 0.54 -20.61
CA GLY A 41 -11.29 -0.84 -20.16
C GLY A 41 -12.51 -1.52 -20.74
N LYS A 42 -12.72 -2.77 -20.31
CA LYS A 42 -13.71 -3.67 -20.91
C LYS A 42 -15.12 -3.10 -21.03
N VAL A 43 -15.55 -2.28 -20.07
CA VAL A 43 -16.89 -1.67 -20.04
C VAL A 43 -17.01 -0.44 -20.95
N TRP A 44 -15.91 0.27 -21.22
CA TRP A 44 -15.93 1.59 -21.88
C TRP A 44 -15.47 1.55 -23.33
N ASP A 45 -14.40 0.83 -23.61
CA ASP A 45 -13.80 0.78 -24.95
C ASP A 45 -13.38 -0.64 -25.37
N PHE A 46 -13.84 -1.67 -24.63
CA PHE A 46 -13.45 -3.08 -24.78
C PHE A 46 -11.93 -3.37 -24.68
N GLY A 47 -11.12 -2.35 -24.37
CA GLY A 47 -9.68 -2.42 -24.21
C GLY A 47 -9.27 -3.09 -22.89
N GLN A 48 -7.97 -3.39 -22.78
CA GLN A 48 -7.35 -3.90 -21.56
C GLN A 48 -6.71 -2.79 -20.70
N ARG A 49 -6.76 -1.54 -21.16
CA ARG A 49 -6.16 -0.41 -20.46
C ARG A 49 -7.05 0.06 -19.32
N ASN A 50 -6.41 0.53 -18.24
CA ASN A 50 -7.11 1.10 -17.09
C ASN A 50 -7.47 2.57 -17.34
N SER A 51 -8.51 3.06 -16.68
CA SER A 51 -8.89 4.47 -16.77
C SER A 51 -7.80 5.33 -16.15
N VAL A 52 -7.54 6.49 -16.74
CA VAL A 52 -6.48 7.42 -16.31
C VAL A 52 -7.03 8.82 -16.09
N VAL A 53 -6.46 9.54 -15.13
CA VAL A 53 -6.83 10.94 -14.87
C VAL A 53 -6.09 11.87 -15.84
N THR A 54 -6.66 13.04 -16.07
CA THR A 54 -6.06 14.11 -16.87
C THR A 54 -6.24 15.44 -16.16
N GLY A 55 -5.29 16.36 -16.35
CA GLY A 55 -5.32 17.69 -15.74
C GLY A 55 -4.43 17.80 -14.50
N THR A 56 -4.80 18.71 -13.59
CA THR A 56 -3.96 19.12 -12.45
C THR A 56 -4.30 18.32 -11.21
N ILE A 57 -3.32 17.60 -10.66
CA ILE A 57 -3.46 16.85 -9.41
C ILE A 57 -3.26 17.80 -8.22
N TYR A 58 -4.24 17.84 -7.31
CA TYR A 58 -4.18 18.62 -6.07
C TYR A 58 -3.82 17.78 -4.85
N HIS A 59 -4.22 16.51 -4.87
CA HIS A 59 -3.87 15.53 -3.86
C HIS A 59 -3.65 14.19 -4.53
N GLN A 60 -2.61 13.49 -4.13
CA GLN A 60 -2.43 12.08 -4.40
C GLN A 60 -1.91 11.48 -3.10
N LEU A 61 -2.62 10.48 -2.58
CA LEU A 61 -2.18 9.73 -1.42
C LEU A 61 -0.78 9.20 -1.70
N GLU A 62 0.08 9.28 -0.68
CA GLU A 62 1.46 8.79 -0.74
C GLU A 62 1.52 7.44 -1.45
N ASP A 63 2.55 7.28 -2.28
CA ASP A 63 2.72 6.09 -3.08
C ASP A 63 2.54 4.86 -2.20
N ALA A 64 1.79 3.89 -2.71
CA ALA A 64 1.58 2.63 -2.00
C ALA A 64 2.90 1.91 -1.69
N PHE A 65 4.03 2.39 -2.22
CA PHE A 65 5.38 1.94 -1.95
C PHE A 65 5.94 2.56 -0.67
N ILE A 66 6.16 1.70 0.33
CA ILE A 66 6.98 1.99 1.50
C ILE A 66 8.45 2.14 1.07
N PHE A 67 8.88 1.34 0.07
CA PHE A 67 10.07 1.60 -0.72
C PHE A 67 9.94 0.95 -2.11
N ASN A 68 10.72 1.45 -3.07
CA ASN A 68 10.87 0.89 -4.40
C ASN A 68 12.30 1.15 -4.90
N PHE A 69 13.11 0.09 -5.04
CA PHE A 69 14.50 0.18 -5.46
C PHE A 69 14.69 -0.56 -6.79
N THR A 70 14.98 0.20 -7.84
CA THR A 70 15.20 -0.27 -9.21
C THR A 70 16.61 0.08 -9.73
N ASN A 71 17.51 0.51 -8.84
CA ASN A 71 18.90 0.83 -9.17
C ASN A 71 19.84 -0.03 -8.34
N GLU A 72 20.37 -1.08 -8.95
CA GLU A 72 21.21 -2.09 -8.30
C GLU A 72 22.70 -1.75 -8.33
N ASN A 73 23.09 -0.58 -8.84
CA ASN A 73 24.48 -0.10 -8.81
C ASN A 73 24.95 0.29 -7.40
N THR A 74 24.02 0.37 -6.44
CA THR A 74 24.31 0.69 -5.04
C THR A 74 23.46 -0.17 -4.11
N ILE A 75 23.95 -0.45 -2.89
CA ILE A 75 23.11 -1.01 -1.84
C ILE A 75 22.19 0.10 -1.31
N PRO A 76 20.86 -0.13 -1.16
CA PRO A 76 19.96 0.91 -0.68
C PRO A 76 20.36 1.44 0.70
N ALA A 77 20.08 2.72 0.95
CA ALA A 77 20.41 3.36 2.21
C ALA A 77 19.81 2.61 3.41
N GLY A 78 20.61 2.37 4.45
CA GLY A 78 20.21 1.64 5.65
C GLY A 78 20.18 0.11 5.51
N TRP A 79 20.30 -0.43 4.30
CA TRP A 79 20.47 -1.86 4.11
C TRP A 79 21.92 -2.26 4.37
N THR A 80 22.11 -3.46 4.93
CA THR A 80 23.42 -4.06 5.13
C THR A 80 23.58 -5.25 4.20
N SER A 81 24.81 -5.49 3.75
CA SER A 81 25.11 -6.61 2.87
C SER A 81 26.39 -7.33 3.28
N THR A 82 26.41 -8.64 3.04
CA THR A 82 27.58 -9.50 3.20
C THR A 82 27.70 -10.33 1.94
N GLY A 83 28.82 -10.24 1.21
CA GLY A 83 29.02 -11.04 -0.01
C GLY A 83 28.05 -10.73 -1.17
N VAL A 84 27.56 -9.48 -1.25
CA VAL A 84 26.68 -9.01 -2.32
C VAL A 84 27.41 -7.97 -3.17
N GLY A 85 27.51 -8.24 -4.48
CA GLY A 85 28.00 -7.30 -5.48
C GLY A 85 26.89 -6.40 -6.03
N THR A 86 27.25 -5.26 -6.60
CA THR A 86 26.35 -4.29 -7.25
C THR A 86 26.66 -4.19 -8.74
N GLY A 87 25.71 -3.69 -9.53
CA GLY A 87 25.83 -3.55 -10.98
C GLY A 87 24.46 -3.47 -11.64
N THR A 88 24.24 -4.21 -12.72
CA THR A 88 22.91 -4.35 -13.34
C THR A 88 21.94 -5.16 -12.49
N GLN A 89 22.44 -5.85 -11.46
CA GLN A 89 21.68 -6.59 -10.45
C GLN A 89 22.51 -6.69 -9.18
N TRP A 90 21.88 -6.95 -8.03
CA TRP A 90 22.61 -7.39 -6.85
C TRP A 90 22.97 -8.87 -6.97
N SER A 91 24.27 -9.18 -6.97
CA SER A 91 24.77 -10.54 -7.15
C SER A 91 25.24 -11.15 -5.84
N PHE A 92 24.69 -12.30 -5.45
CA PHE A 92 25.07 -13.01 -4.23
C PHE A 92 26.18 -14.03 -4.52
N ALA A 93 27.33 -13.89 -3.85
CA ALA A 93 28.53 -14.67 -4.18
C ALA A 93 28.47 -16.15 -3.76
N ASN A 94 27.72 -16.48 -2.70
CA ASN A 94 27.62 -17.84 -2.14
C ASN A 94 26.44 -17.95 -1.15
N ALA A 95 26.23 -19.14 -0.58
CA ALA A 95 25.14 -19.44 0.37
C ALA A 95 25.16 -18.60 1.67
N SER A 96 26.32 -18.05 2.04
CA SER A 96 26.47 -17.20 3.22
C SER A 96 26.25 -15.72 2.92
N ALA A 97 26.09 -15.36 1.64
CA ALA A 97 25.80 -13.99 1.24
C ALA A 97 24.40 -13.57 1.73
N SER A 98 24.26 -12.31 2.11
CA SER A 98 22.98 -11.79 2.58
C SER A 98 22.80 -10.31 2.27
N LEU A 99 21.55 -9.91 2.06
CA LEU A 99 21.11 -8.53 1.96
C LEU A 99 19.99 -8.34 2.98
N THR A 100 20.19 -7.43 3.95
CA THR A 100 19.29 -7.25 5.10
C THR A 100 18.81 -5.81 5.18
N SER A 101 17.50 -5.63 5.32
CA SER A 101 16.86 -4.32 5.38
C SER A 101 16.94 -3.69 6.79
N PRO A 102 16.78 -2.36 6.90
CA PRO A 102 16.41 -1.73 8.17
C PRO A 102 14.96 -2.12 8.56
N ALA A 103 14.54 -1.72 9.75
CA ALA A 103 13.14 -1.75 10.14
C ALA A 103 12.34 -0.71 9.36
N TYR A 104 11.25 -1.15 8.75
CA TYR A 104 10.26 -0.30 8.12
C TYR A 104 9.04 -0.19 9.02
N ASP A 105 8.60 1.04 9.26
CA ASP A 105 7.39 1.35 10.00
C ASP A 105 6.14 1.05 9.16
N LEU A 106 5.24 0.28 9.74
CA LEU A 106 3.99 -0.17 9.18
C LEU A 106 2.77 0.37 9.94
N THR A 107 2.94 1.28 10.91
CA THR A 107 1.82 1.89 11.66
C THR A 107 0.72 2.45 10.76
N LYS A 108 1.07 2.89 9.54
CA LYS A 108 0.10 3.44 8.57
C LYS A 108 -0.29 2.47 7.44
N HIS A 109 0.14 1.22 7.48
CA HIS A 109 0.00 0.28 6.36
C HIS A 109 -0.54 -1.08 6.79
N SER A 110 -1.44 -1.65 5.99
CA SER A 110 -1.86 -3.05 6.05
C SER A 110 -1.69 -3.73 4.69
N ASN A 111 -1.98 -5.03 4.61
CA ASN A 111 -1.88 -5.82 3.38
C ASN A 111 -0.54 -5.64 2.66
N VAL A 112 0.54 -5.65 3.43
CA VAL A 112 1.87 -5.31 2.95
C VAL A 112 2.38 -6.39 1.99
N ILE A 113 2.88 -6.01 0.83
CA ILE A 113 3.40 -6.93 -0.19
C ILE A 113 4.88 -6.63 -0.43
N PHE A 114 5.73 -7.64 -0.26
CA PHE A 114 7.14 -7.58 -0.66
C PHE A 114 7.27 -8.20 -2.06
N GLY A 115 7.85 -7.45 -2.99
CA GLY A 115 8.10 -7.90 -4.36
C GLY A 115 9.54 -7.71 -4.79
N TYR A 116 9.98 -8.53 -5.74
CA TYR A 116 11.34 -8.51 -6.29
C TYR A 116 11.46 -9.35 -7.56
N MET A 117 12.48 -9.08 -8.37
CA MET A 117 12.87 -9.90 -9.51
C MET A 117 14.12 -10.73 -9.22
N SER A 118 14.17 -11.95 -9.74
CA SER A 118 15.36 -12.83 -9.71
C SER A 118 15.67 -13.29 -11.14
N PRO A 119 16.53 -12.58 -11.89
CA PRO A 119 16.57 -12.61 -13.37
C PRO A 119 17.13 -13.89 -14.02
N GLY A 120 17.28 -15.00 -13.30
CA GLY A 120 17.60 -16.27 -13.95
C GLY A 120 18.35 -17.30 -13.11
N SER A 121 19.02 -18.22 -13.82
CA SER A 121 19.60 -19.46 -13.33
C SER A 121 20.61 -19.26 -12.20
N GLY A 122 20.45 -20.02 -11.13
CA GLY A 122 21.28 -19.92 -9.94
C GLY A 122 20.60 -20.55 -8.73
N SER A 123 21.10 -20.23 -7.54
CA SER A 123 20.40 -20.59 -6.30
C SER A 123 19.08 -19.83 -6.19
N VAL A 124 18.09 -20.49 -5.61
CA VAL A 124 16.86 -19.84 -5.18
C VAL A 124 17.17 -18.85 -4.05
N LEU A 125 16.50 -17.71 -4.05
CA LEU A 125 16.61 -16.72 -2.97
C LEU A 125 15.56 -17.00 -1.91
N ARG A 126 15.99 -17.15 -0.66
CA ARG A 126 15.11 -17.18 0.50
C ARG A 126 14.96 -15.78 1.07
N VAL A 127 13.71 -15.30 1.13
CA VAL A 127 13.34 -14.12 1.90
C VAL A 127 12.85 -14.58 3.26
N ARG A 128 13.43 -14.03 4.33
CA ARG A 128 12.96 -14.20 5.70
C ARG A 128 12.46 -12.87 6.23
N VAL A 129 11.38 -12.94 7.00
CA VAL A 129 10.72 -11.79 7.62
C VAL A 129 10.95 -11.79 9.12
N SER A 130 11.21 -10.60 9.64
CA SER A 130 11.25 -10.32 11.07
C SER A 130 10.25 -9.20 11.40
N THR A 131 9.49 -9.38 12.48
CA THR A 131 8.59 -8.37 13.05
C THR A 131 9.06 -7.87 14.42
N ASP A 132 10.21 -8.38 14.89
CA ASP A 132 10.84 -8.10 16.19
C ASP A 132 12.21 -7.42 16.04
N ASN A 133 12.32 -6.53 15.04
CA ASN A 133 13.53 -5.77 14.71
C ASN A 133 14.79 -6.63 14.45
N GLY A 134 14.61 -7.86 13.98
CA GLY A 134 15.68 -8.77 13.57
C GLY A 134 16.17 -9.71 14.68
N ALA A 135 15.51 -9.73 15.84
CA ALA A 135 15.80 -10.69 16.90
C ALA A 135 15.49 -12.13 16.45
N SER A 136 14.43 -12.33 15.68
CA SER A 136 14.11 -13.59 15.00
C SER A 136 13.74 -13.36 13.53
N TRP A 137 13.90 -14.40 12.70
CA TRP A 137 13.67 -14.36 11.25
C TRP A 137 12.65 -15.43 10.82
N ASN A 138 11.73 -15.75 11.74
CA ASN A 138 10.81 -16.88 11.62
C ASN A 138 9.36 -16.45 11.46
N ALA A 139 9.07 -15.13 11.42
CA ALA A 139 7.69 -14.63 11.29
C ALA A 139 7.04 -15.13 9.99
N GLN A 140 7.81 -15.13 8.91
CA GLN A 140 7.45 -15.72 7.63
C GLN A 140 8.73 -15.95 6.83
N TRP A 141 8.70 -16.92 5.93
CA TRP A 141 9.73 -17.03 4.90
C TRP A 141 9.14 -17.64 3.64
N TRP A 142 9.78 -17.36 2.52
CA TRP A 142 9.51 -18.02 1.25
C TRP A 142 10.76 -18.03 0.40
N ASP A 143 10.74 -18.96 -0.54
CA ASP A 143 11.77 -19.13 -1.54
C ASP A 143 11.27 -18.55 -2.86
N SER A 144 12.17 -17.92 -3.62
CA SER A 144 11.89 -17.45 -4.98
C SER A 144 11.53 -18.64 -5.87
N ILE A 145 10.72 -18.40 -6.89
CA ILE A 145 10.42 -19.41 -7.90
C ILE A 145 11.67 -19.60 -8.76
N ALA A 146 11.99 -20.86 -9.12
CA ALA A 146 13.03 -21.14 -10.10
C ALA A 146 12.57 -20.67 -11.48
N SER A 147 13.34 -19.77 -12.12
CA SER A 147 12.98 -19.12 -13.39
C SER A 147 11.66 -18.35 -13.31
N PRO A 148 11.60 -17.24 -12.56
CA PRO A 148 10.35 -16.51 -12.34
C PRO A 148 9.77 -15.96 -13.66
N PRO A 149 8.44 -15.77 -13.72
CA PRO A 149 7.80 -15.10 -14.85
C PRO A 149 8.28 -13.66 -14.98
N GLU A 150 7.97 -13.02 -16.12
CA GLU A 150 8.26 -11.59 -16.38
C GLU A 150 7.73 -10.67 -15.26
N ASP A 151 6.66 -11.08 -14.56
CA ASP A 151 6.01 -10.32 -13.48
C ASP A 151 6.72 -10.40 -12.11
N GLY A 152 7.83 -11.14 -11.98
CA GLY A 152 8.62 -11.22 -10.75
C GLY A 152 8.01 -12.07 -9.62
N ASN A 153 8.66 -12.04 -8.45
CA ASN A 153 8.21 -12.71 -7.22
C ASN A 153 7.52 -11.70 -6.31
N GLN A 154 6.34 -12.04 -5.76
CA GLN A 154 5.65 -11.20 -4.80
C GLN A 154 4.96 -12.03 -3.72
N LYS A 155 4.91 -11.50 -2.49
CA LYS A 155 4.28 -12.17 -1.36
C LYS A 155 3.60 -11.18 -0.42
N LEU A 156 2.36 -11.49 -0.05
CA LEU A 156 1.70 -10.87 1.10
C LEU A 156 2.47 -11.21 2.37
N VAL A 157 2.91 -10.18 3.08
CA VAL A 157 3.72 -10.28 4.29
C VAL A 157 2.81 -10.49 5.49
N ALA A 158 3.06 -11.56 6.25
CA ALA A 158 2.40 -11.79 7.53
C ALA A 158 3.05 -10.88 8.58
N VAL A 159 2.35 -9.81 8.95
CA VAL A 159 2.84 -8.82 9.92
C VAL A 159 2.11 -9.01 11.25
N SER A 160 2.88 -9.22 12.31
CA SER A 160 2.43 -9.19 13.71
C SER A 160 3.06 -7.99 14.41
N GLY A 161 2.47 -6.81 14.24
CA GLY A 161 2.97 -5.55 14.82
C GLY A 161 3.07 -4.41 13.81
N ASN A 162 3.83 -3.38 14.16
CA ASN A 162 3.91 -2.12 13.40
C ASN A 162 5.23 -1.96 12.66
N GLN A 163 6.03 -3.02 12.52
CA GLN A 163 7.28 -2.94 11.76
C GLN A 163 7.61 -4.24 11.06
N VAL A 164 8.46 -4.14 10.05
CA VAL A 164 8.99 -5.30 9.35
C VAL A 164 10.44 -5.13 8.92
N ARG A 165 11.19 -6.23 8.90
CA ARG A 165 12.51 -6.35 8.29
C ARG A 165 12.57 -7.56 7.37
N PHE A 166 13.42 -7.47 6.36
CA PHE A 166 13.67 -8.55 5.40
C PHE A 166 15.14 -8.93 5.41
N ARG A 167 15.40 -10.23 5.30
CA ARG A 167 16.73 -10.79 5.04
C ARG A 167 16.62 -11.72 3.85
N ILE A 168 17.45 -11.46 2.85
CA ILE A 168 17.47 -12.19 1.59
C ILE A 168 18.80 -12.96 1.54
N THR A 169 18.73 -14.27 1.33
CA THR A 169 19.90 -15.18 1.29
C THR A 169 19.73 -16.23 0.20
N PRO A 170 20.77 -16.63 -0.53
CA PRO A 170 20.70 -17.81 -1.40
C PRO A 170 20.48 -19.09 -0.59
N THR A 171 19.79 -20.07 -1.16
CA THR A 171 19.56 -21.38 -0.51
C THR A 171 20.70 -22.38 -0.73
N ALA A 172 21.57 -22.15 -1.70
CA ALA A 172 22.74 -22.98 -1.99
C ALA A 172 23.96 -22.13 -2.38
N ALA A 173 25.10 -22.79 -2.64
CA ALA A 173 26.39 -22.12 -2.87
C ALA A 173 26.61 -21.60 -4.29
N THR A 174 25.61 -21.70 -5.18
CA THR A 174 25.70 -21.14 -6.54
C THR A 174 25.31 -19.66 -6.54
N SER A 175 25.96 -18.86 -7.38
CA SER A 175 25.65 -17.44 -7.51
C SER A 175 24.22 -17.22 -7.98
N THR A 176 23.58 -16.15 -7.52
CA THR A 176 22.23 -15.74 -7.94
C THR A 176 22.08 -14.23 -7.89
N GLY A 177 21.03 -13.72 -8.54
CA GLY A 177 20.78 -12.30 -8.75
C GLY A 177 19.45 -11.82 -8.18
N LEU A 178 19.38 -10.53 -7.84
CA LEU A 178 18.20 -9.85 -7.32
C LEU A 178 18.09 -8.45 -7.95
N GLN A 179 16.88 -8.05 -8.34
CA GLN A 179 16.56 -6.75 -8.93
C GLN A 179 15.20 -6.27 -8.43
N ASP A 180 14.92 -4.98 -8.61
CA ASP A 180 13.59 -4.38 -8.51
C ASP A 180 12.86 -4.74 -7.20
N ILE A 181 13.55 -4.59 -6.06
CA ILE A 181 12.95 -4.89 -4.77
C ILE A 181 12.02 -3.75 -4.35
N TYR A 182 10.83 -4.10 -3.90
CA TYR A 182 9.86 -3.12 -3.42
C TYR A 182 9.03 -3.67 -2.28
N LEU A 183 8.49 -2.75 -1.48
CA LEU A 183 7.51 -3.04 -0.46
C LEU A 183 6.34 -2.10 -0.65
N THR A 184 5.14 -2.65 -0.78
CA THR A 184 3.91 -1.87 -0.84
C THR A 184 2.98 -2.19 0.31
N GLY A 185 2.03 -1.30 0.59
CA GLY A 185 0.95 -1.54 1.53
C GLY A 185 -0.29 -0.70 1.23
N ASP A 186 -1.43 -1.14 1.74
CA ASP A 186 -2.64 -0.35 1.79
C ASP A 186 -2.53 0.66 2.94
N TYR A 187 -2.52 1.94 2.60
CA TYR A 187 -2.47 3.02 3.59
C TYR A 187 -3.76 3.04 4.44
N HIS A 188 -3.65 3.34 5.73
CA HIS A 188 -4.79 3.49 6.65
C HIS A 188 -5.32 4.91 6.62
N ALA A 189 -6.59 5.08 6.28
CA ALA A 189 -7.24 6.38 6.41
C ALA A 189 -7.46 6.79 7.88
N TRP A 190 -7.51 5.80 8.77
CA TRP A 190 -7.86 5.96 10.17
C TRP A 190 -6.99 5.07 11.03
N THR A 191 -6.57 5.63 12.15
CA THR A 191 -5.89 4.98 13.28
C THR A 191 -6.73 5.19 14.53
N ALA A 192 -6.60 4.29 15.51
CA ALA A 192 -7.29 4.43 16.79
C ALA A 192 -6.32 4.25 17.95
N THR A 193 -6.53 5.02 19.01
CA THR A 193 -5.86 4.82 20.30
C THR A 193 -6.89 4.69 21.41
N GLN A 194 -6.61 3.84 22.40
CA GLN A 194 -7.36 3.76 23.66
C GLN A 194 -6.42 4.16 24.79
N GLY A 195 -6.66 5.33 25.37
CA GLY A 195 -5.67 6.01 26.18
C GLY A 195 -4.40 6.33 25.36
N ALA A 196 -3.26 5.78 25.78
CA ALA A 196 -1.98 5.96 25.09
C ALA A 196 -1.61 4.79 24.14
N THR A 197 -2.45 3.75 24.05
CA THR A 197 -2.14 2.53 23.31
C THR A 197 -2.83 2.55 21.96
N GLU A 198 -2.09 2.33 20.88
CA GLU A 198 -2.66 2.12 19.56
C GLU A 198 -3.47 0.82 19.51
N VAL A 199 -4.64 0.88 18.90
CA VAL A 199 -5.56 -0.26 18.80
C VAL A 199 -5.83 -0.52 17.33
N PRO A 200 -5.66 -1.78 16.86
CA PRO A 200 -5.98 -2.13 15.49
C PRO A 200 -7.44 -1.82 15.16
N LEU A 201 -7.67 -1.32 13.95
CA LEU A 201 -9.00 -1.16 13.37
C LEU A 201 -9.02 -1.67 11.92
N THR A 202 -10.20 -2.04 11.46
CA THR A 202 -10.48 -2.30 10.04
C THR A 202 -11.58 -1.39 9.53
N ILE A 203 -11.60 -1.15 8.23
CA ILE A 203 -12.64 -0.34 7.58
C ILE A 203 -13.65 -1.27 6.91
N ASP A 204 -14.92 -1.08 7.27
CA ASP A 204 -16.07 -1.77 6.68
C ASP A 204 -16.89 -0.77 5.85
N TRP A 205 -16.87 -0.93 4.53
CA TRP A 205 -17.56 -0.03 3.61
C TRP A 205 -19.08 -0.12 3.75
N ARG A 206 -19.75 1.03 3.94
CA ARG A 206 -21.22 1.13 4.10
C ARG A 206 -21.94 1.80 2.94
N GLY A 207 -21.22 2.12 1.87
CA GLY A 207 -21.79 2.75 0.69
C GLY A 207 -21.69 4.27 0.74
N TYR A 208 -22.50 4.92 -0.10
CA TYR A 208 -22.62 6.36 -0.16
C TYR A 208 -24.09 6.75 -0.29
N GLN A 209 -24.39 8.01 0.00
CA GLN A 209 -25.72 8.60 -0.15
C GLN A 209 -25.59 9.93 -0.90
N LEU A 210 -26.37 10.11 -1.95
CA LEU A 210 -26.49 11.39 -2.63
C LEU A 210 -27.45 12.30 -1.86
N ILE A 211 -27.06 13.55 -1.64
CA ILE A 211 -27.90 14.59 -1.03
C ILE A 211 -28.69 15.24 -2.17
N ASN A 212 -30.02 15.18 -2.10
CA ASN A 212 -30.93 15.71 -3.13
C ASN A 212 -30.55 15.33 -4.58
N ARG A 213 -29.99 14.13 -4.77
CA ARG A 213 -29.44 13.57 -6.03
C ARG A 213 -28.21 14.28 -6.60
N THR A 214 -28.03 15.59 -6.39
CA THR A 214 -26.92 16.37 -6.99
C THR A 214 -26.21 17.33 -6.04
N ASP A 215 -26.78 17.64 -4.87
CA ASP A 215 -26.25 18.71 -3.99
C ASP A 215 -24.99 18.30 -3.25
N GLY A 216 -24.73 17.00 -3.14
CA GLY A 216 -23.54 16.47 -2.49
C GLY A 216 -23.60 14.97 -2.29
N VAL A 217 -22.60 14.46 -1.59
CA VAL A 217 -22.47 13.03 -1.29
C VAL A 217 -21.97 12.83 0.13
N VAL A 218 -22.54 11.84 0.81
CA VAL A 218 -22.05 11.33 2.08
C VAL A 218 -21.48 9.95 1.84
N ILE A 219 -20.18 9.80 2.07
CA ILE A 219 -19.43 8.55 2.05
C ILE A 219 -19.57 7.91 3.44
N LYS A 220 -19.89 6.61 3.50
CA LYS A 220 -20.16 5.92 4.76
C LYS A 220 -19.27 4.70 4.91
N TYR A 221 -18.66 4.57 6.07
CA TYR A 221 -17.90 3.39 6.48
C TYR A 221 -17.89 3.27 8.00
N ASP A 222 -17.71 2.06 8.50
CA ASP A 222 -17.49 1.82 9.92
C ASP A 222 -16.00 1.52 10.15
N ALA A 223 -15.40 2.13 11.17
CA ALA A 223 -14.17 1.63 11.76
C ALA A 223 -14.52 0.55 12.81
N VAL A 224 -14.01 -0.66 12.62
CA VAL A 224 -14.24 -1.81 13.50
C VAL A 224 -13.00 -2.02 14.35
N LEU A 225 -13.10 -1.76 15.66
CA LEU A 225 -12.00 -1.93 16.60
C LEU A 225 -11.78 -3.42 16.91
N SER A 226 -10.59 -3.76 17.45
CA SER A 226 -10.23 -5.15 17.83
C SER A 226 -11.23 -5.85 18.75
N GLY A 227 -11.94 -5.11 19.61
CA GLY A 227 -13.01 -5.63 20.47
C GLY A 227 -14.38 -5.83 19.79
N GLY A 228 -14.48 -5.59 18.47
CA GLY A 228 -15.71 -5.69 17.69
C GLY A 228 -16.63 -4.46 17.76
N ALA A 229 -16.29 -3.47 18.58
CA ALA A 229 -16.99 -2.18 18.61
C ALA A 229 -16.91 -1.50 17.24
N ARG A 230 -18.04 -0.96 16.78
CA ARG A 230 -18.16 -0.28 15.48
C ARG A 230 -18.36 1.21 15.70
N VAL A 231 -17.49 2.00 15.08
CA VAL A 231 -17.57 3.45 15.03
C VAL A 231 -18.02 3.85 13.64
N SER A 232 -19.22 4.44 13.54
CA SER A 232 -19.75 4.85 12.25
C SER A 232 -19.18 6.21 11.86
N ILE A 233 -18.65 6.30 10.65
CA ILE A 233 -18.01 7.48 10.09
C ILE A 233 -18.73 7.87 8.81
N HIS A 234 -19.29 9.07 8.82
CA HIS A 234 -19.88 9.70 7.66
C HIS A 234 -18.99 10.85 7.22
N GLU A 235 -18.46 10.76 6.01
CA GLU A 235 -17.63 11.80 5.42
C GLU A 235 -18.39 12.52 4.30
N GLN A 236 -18.42 13.85 4.36
CA GLN A 236 -19.01 14.70 3.34
C GLN A 236 -17.91 15.60 2.75
N PRO A 237 -17.39 15.27 1.55
CA PRO A 237 -16.50 16.17 0.83
C PRO A 237 -17.29 17.32 0.19
N GLU A 238 -16.83 18.55 0.38
CA GLU A 238 -17.43 19.75 -0.23
C GLU A 238 -16.38 20.57 -0.96
N VAL A 239 -16.74 21.11 -2.13
CA VAL A 239 -15.89 22.02 -2.88
C VAL A 239 -15.93 23.39 -2.23
N LEU A 240 -14.75 23.96 -1.98
CA LEU A 240 -14.63 25.34 -1.52
C LEU A 240 -14.30 26.26 -2.72
N ALA A 241 -14.26 27.57 -2.47
CA ALA A 241 -13.81 28.52 -3.49
C ALA A 241 -12.40 28.17 -4.00
N GLY A 242 -12.20 28.32 -5.32
CA GLY A 242 -10.92 28.02 -5.97
C GLY A 242 -10.67 26.51 -6.16
N THR A 243 -9.49 26.06 -5.73
CA THR A 243 -8.97 24.69 -5.86
C THR A 243 -8.99 23.91 -4.54
N ALA A 244 -9.68 24.44 -3.52
CA ALA A 244 -9.74 23.84 -2.21
C ALA A 244 -10.97 22.93 -2.06
N MET A 245 -10.84 21.92 -1.21
CA MET A 245 -11.91 21.02 -0.80
C MET A 245 -11.91 20.94 0.73
N SER A 246 -13.09 20.89 1.35
CA SER A 246 -13.23 20.52 2.75
C SER A 246 -13.75 19.09 2.87
N ARG A 247 -13.45 18.45 4.00
CA ARG A 247 -14.00 17.16 4.39
C ARG A 247 -14.64 17.35 5.76
N ARG A 248 -15.95 17.14 5.84
CA ARG A 248 -16.67 17.14 7.13
C ARG A 248 -16.89 15.70 7.55
N PHE A 249 -16.53 15.38 8.79
CA PHE A 249 -16.73 14.05 9.36
C PHE A 249 -17.75 14.10 10.49
N THR A 250 -18.71 13.18 10.45
CA THR A 250 -19.60 12.88 11.57
C THR A 250 -19.25 11.50 12.07
N VAL A 251 -18.79 11.42 13.32
CA VAL A 251 -18.35 10.17 13.96
C VAL A 251 -19.34 9.83 15.08
N THR A 252 -19.86 8.61 15.07
CA THR A 252 -20.82 8.13 16.09
C THR A 252 -20.43 6.74 16.61
N GLY A 253 -20.75 6.47 17.88
CA GLY A 253 -20.41 5.18 18.52
C GLY A 253 -18.94 5.02 18.93
N LEU A 254 -18.17 6.12 19.00
CA LEU A 254 -16.78 6.08 19.49
C LEU A 254 -16.76 5.75 20.99
N PRO A 255 -16.13 4.64 21.45
CA PRO A 255 -16.09 4.30 22.86
C PRO A 255 -15.35 5.34 23.70
N ALA A 256 -15.75 5.48 24.97
CA ALA A 256 -15.10 6.40 25.90
C ALA A 256 -13.59 6.09 26.02
N GLY A 257 -12.77 7.13 26.08
CA GLY A 257 -11.30 6.99 26.13
C GLY A 257 -10.65 6.54 24.82
N THR A 258 -11.41 6.44 23.72
CA THR A 258 -10.88 6.16 22.38
C THR A 258 -10.69 7.46 21.60
N THR A 259 -9.55 7.60 20.93
CA THR A 259 -9.30 8.64 19.92
C THR A 259 -9.24 7.97 18.55
N LEU A 260 -9.83 8.62 17.56
CA LEU A 260 -9.73 8.24 16.14
C LEU A 260 -8.97 9.35 15.42
N SER A 261 -8.01 9.01 14.55
CA SER A 261 -7.15 9.98 13.85
C SER A 261 -6.82 9.56 12.45
#